data_AF-A0A954V0W7-F1
#
_entry.id   AF-A0A954V0W7-F1
#
_cell.length_a   1.000
_cell.length_b   1.000
_cell.length_c   1.000
_cell.angle_alpha   90.00
_cell.angle_beta   90.00
_cell.angle_gamma   90.00
#
_symmetry.space_group_name_H-M   'P 1'
#
loop_
_entity.id
_entity.type
_entity.pdbx_description
1 polymer ?
#
loop_
_entity_poly.entity_id
_entity_poly.type
_entity_poly.pdbx_seq_one_letter_code
_entity_poly.pdbx_strand_id
1 'polypeptide(L)'
;FAAGMSGGIAYIWDRVGDFDLKCNFGTVVLERIESPEEEAEVRDLISRHQQYTGSAPAAEALSDWPTFLSQCVKVMPIDYKRVLEEQAGLREPALVGSDND
;
A
#
# COMPACT_ATOMS: atom_id res chain seq x y z
N PHE A 1 6.04 9.98 8.40
CA PHE A 1 5.55 8.61 8.64
C PHE A 1 6.58 7.61 8.13
N ALA A 2 6.54 6.34 8.54
CA ALA A 2 7.41 5.25 8.04
C ALA A 2 8.90 5.21 8.44
N ALA A 3 9.36 5.99 9.42
CA ALA A 3 10.72 5.85 9.94
C ALA A 3 10.85 4.52 10.71
N GLY A 4 11.59 3.55 10.15
CA GLY A 4 11.82 2.23 10.78
C GLY A 4 10.85 1.12 10.39
N MET A 5 10.07 1.26 9.31
CA MET A 5 9.33 0.11 8.76
C MET A 5 10.30 -0.89 8.14
N SER A 6 10.62 -1.97 8.86
CA SER A 6 11.50 -3.05 8.39
C SER A 6 10.77 -4.18 7.65
N GLY A 7 9.43 -4.17 7.63
CA GLY A 7 8.61 -5.13 6.89
C GLY A 7 7.11 -4.92 7.10
N GLY A 8 6.32 -5.22 6.06
CA GLY A 8 4.85 -5.11 6.07
C GLY A 8 4.28 -4.08 5.10
N ILE A 9 2.95 -4.06 4.99
CA ILE A 9 2.17 -3.13 4.18
C ILE A 9 1.29 -2.31 5.11
N ALA A 10 1.22 -1.00 4.90
CA ALA A 10 0.27 -0.13 5.59
C ALA A 10 -0.68 0.51 4.58
N TYR A 11 -1.94 0.67 4.96
CA TYR A 11 -2.95 1.38 4.18
C TYR A 11 -3.35 2.64 4.92
N ILE A 12 -3.26 3.79 4.24
CA ILE A 12 -3.53 5.10 4.83
C ILE A 12 -4.66 5.75 4.06
N TRP A 13 -5.69 6.17 4.79
CA TRP A 13 -6.77 6.96 4.22
C TRP A 13 -6.38 8.44 4.19
N ASP A 14 -5.90 8.90 3.04
CA ASP A 14 -5.51 10.28 2.80
C ASP A 14 -6.68 11.11 2.23
N ARG A 15 -7.53 11.58 3.13
CA ARG A 15 -8.70 12.42 2.78
C ARG A 15 -8.33 13.79 2.18
N VAL A 16 -7.10 14.26 2.43
CA VAL A 16 -6.65 15.61 2.05
C VAL A 16 -5.80 15.57 0.77
N GLY A 17 -5.19 14.42 0.47
CA GLY A 17 -4.28 14.26 -0.68
C GLY A 17 -2.91 14.88 -0.43
N ASP A 18 -2.53 15.06 0.84
CA ASP A 18 -1.27 15.71 1.24
C ASP A 18 -0.29 14.74 1.93
N PHE A 19 -0.60 13.44 1.98
CA PHE A 19 0.21 12.46 2.68
C PHE A 19 1.58 12.27 2.03
N ASP A 20 1.67 12.44 0.72
CA ASP A 20 2.92 12.43 -0.04
C ASP A 20 3.94 13.42 0.56
N LEU A 21 3.50 14.58 1.02
CA LEU A 21 4.36 15.62 1.61
C LEU A 21 4.89 15.25 3.01
N LYS A 22 4.40 14.16 3.61
CA LYS A 22 4.70 13.72 4.99
C LYS A 22 5.48 12.39 5.04
N CYS A 23 5.86 11.87 3.88
CA CYS A 23 6.56 10.59 3.73
C CYS A 23 8.06 10.76 3.46
N ASN A 24 8.86 9.88 4.07
CA ASN A 24 10.27 9.76 3.73
C ASN A 24 10.44 8.80 2.54
N PHE A 25 10.33 9.33 1.32
CA PHE A 25 10.45 8.56 0.09
C PHE A 25 11.81 7.87 -0.11
N GLY A 26 12.83 8.21 0.69
CA GLY A 26 14.11 7.51 0.64
C GLY A 26 14.03 6.03 1.03
N THR A 27 12.99 5.62 1.77
CA THR A 27 12.87 4.26 2.31
C THR A 27 11.53 3.59 2.03
N VAL A 28 10.52 4.32 1.56
CA VAL A 28 9.18 3.78 1.26
C VAL A 28 8.67 4.24 -0.09
N VAL A 29 7.81 3.42 -0.68
CA VAL A 29 7.02 3.74 -1.87
C VAL A 29 5.55 3.89 -1.49
N LEU A 30 4.86 4.79 -2.20
CA LEU A 30 3.43 4.99 -2.12
C LEU A 30 2.78 4.46 -3.41
N GLU A 31 1.79 3.59 -3.26
CA GLU A 31 1.08 2.97 -4.37
C GLU A 31 -0.43 3.07 -4.16
N ARG A 32 -1.19 2.91 -5.23
CA ARG A 32 -2.64 2.72 -5.14
C ARG A 32 -2.95 1.24 -4.95
N ILE A 33 -4.12 0.96 -4.38
CA ILE A 33 -4.67 -0.38 -4.34
C ILE A 33 -5.29 -0.66 -5.71
N GLU A 34 -4.77 -1.66 -6.43
CA GLU A 34 -5.21 -1.99 -7.79
C GLU A 34 -5.70 -3.44 -7.94
N SER A 35 -5.28 -4.35 -7.04
CA SER A 35 -5.73 -5.74 -7.08
C SER A 35 -7.09 -5.89 -6.39
N PRO A 36 -8.07 -6.58 -7.02
CA PRO A 36 -9.33 -6.94 -6.38
C PRO A 36 -9.16 -7.75 -5.08
N GLU A 37 -8.09 -8.53 -4.98
CA GLU A 37 -7.76 -9.31 -3.78
C GLU A 37 -7.32 -8.40 -2.64
N GLU A 38 -6.48 -7.41 -2.94
CA GLU A 38 -6.00 -6.41 -1.99
C GLU A 38 -7.15 -5.49 -1.55
N GLU A 39 -8.02 -5.07 -2.47
CA GLU A 39 -9.24 -4.33 -2.14
C GLU A 39 -10.15 -5.12 -1.18
N ALA A 40 -10.34 -6.42 -1.44
CA ALA A 40 -11.15 -7.27 -0.58
C ALA A 40 -10.54 -7.42 0.82
N GLU A 41 -9.23 -7.56 0.92
CA GLU A 41 -8.51 -7.62 2.21
C GLU A 41 -8.68 -6.32 3.01
N VAL A 42 -8.46 -5.16 2.39
CA VAL A 42 -8.60 -3.85 3.06
C VAL A 42 -10.05 -3.64 3.50
N ARG A 43 -11.01 -4.03 2.66
CA ARG A 43 -12.43 -3.94 3.01
C ARG A 43 -12.79 -4.82 4.20
N ASP A 44 -12.28 -6.04 4.27
CA ASP A 44 -12.49 -6.94 5.41
C ASP A 44 -11.90 -6.36 6.71
N LEU A 45 -10.68 -5.82 6.64
CA LEU A 45 -10.03 -5.17 7.78
C LEU A 45 -10.86 -4.01 8.34
N ILE A 46 -11.37 -3.14 7.47
CA ILE A 46 -12.19 -1.99 7.85
C ILE A 46 -13.55 -2.46 8.37
N SER A 47 -14.16 -3.47 7.75
CA SER A 47 -15.43 -4.08 8.20
C SER A 47 -15.31 -4.67 9.60
N ARG A 48 -14.27 -5.46 9.86
CA ARG A 48 -13.99 -5.99 11.20
C ARG A 48 -13.76 -4.86 12.21
N HIS A 49 -13.00 -3.84 11.84
CA HIS A 49 -12.79 -2.69 12.71
C HIS A 49 -14.11 -1.97 13.04
N GLN A 50 -14.98 -1.72 12.07
CA GLN A 50 -16.31 -1.16 12.29
C GLN A 50 -17.14 -2.04 13.23
N GLN A 51 -17.18 -3.36 13.00
CA GLN A 51 -17.95 -4.31 13.81
C GLN A 51 -17.47 -4.35 15.26
N TYR A 52 -16.16 -4.33 15.50
CA TYR A 52 -15.60 -4.43 16.84
C TYR A 52 -15.61 -3.11 17.61
N THR A 53 -15.62 -1.97 16.94
CA THR A 53 -15.44 -0.65 17.60
C THR A 53 -16.61 0.32 17.41
N GLY A 54 -17.50 0.06 16.45
CA GLY A 54 -18.52 1.02 16.05
C GLY A 54 -17.97 2.28 15.36
N SER A 55 -16.73 2.22 14.84
CA SER A 55 -16.03 3.36 14.24
C SER A 55 -16.84 4.03 13.11
N ALA A 56 -17.27 5.27 13.35
CA ALA A 56 -17.97 6.08 12.35
C ALA A 56 -17.11 6.33 11.10
N PRO A 57 -15.79 6.62 11.20
CA PRO A 57 -14.93 6.66 10.02
C PRO A 57 -14.90 5.34 9.23
N ALA A 58 -14.89 4.19 9.91
CA ALA A 58 -14.93 2.90 9.22
C ALA A 58 -16.26 2.68 8.49
N ALA A 59 -17.38 3.08 9.10
CA ALA A 59 -18.70 3.05 8.47
C ALA A 59 -18.76 3.94 7.22
N GLU A 60 -18.19 5.14 7.30
CA GLU A 60 -18.09 6.09 6.18
C GLU A 60 -17.28 5.50 5.03
N ALA A 61 -16.08 4.97 5.32
CA ALA A 61 -15.24 4.32 4.32
C ALA A 61 -15.97 3.19 3.57
N LEU A 62 -16.73 2.37 4.29
CA LEU A 62 -17.50 1.25 3.71
C LEU A 62 -18.73 1.70 2.93
N SER A 63 -19.28 2.89 3.23
CA SER A 63 -20.48 3.41 2.59
C SER A 63 -20.23 4.00 1.19
N ASP A 64 -19.05 4.60 0.97
CA ASP A 64 -18.61 5.12 -0.32
C ASP A 64 -17.21 4.58 -0.65
N TRP A 65 -17.19 3.28 -0.93
CA TRP A 65 -15.96 2.53 -1.18
C TRP A 65 -15.13 3.06 -2.36
N PRO A 66 -15.71 3.44 -3.52
CA PRO A 66 -14.93 4.00 -4.62
C PRO A 66 -14.18 5.29 -4.24
N THR A 67 -14.84 6.19 -3.49
CA THR A 67 -14.20 7.41 -2.99
C THR A 67 -13.09 7.07 -2.00
N PHE A 68 -13.35 6.16 -1.06
CA PHE A 68 -12.33 5.68 -0.12
C PHE A 68 -11.10 5.14 -0.85
N LEU A 69 -11.28 4.25 -1.83
CA LEU A 69 -10.17 3.68 -2.61
C LEU A 69 -9.36 4.74 -3.33
N SER A 70 -10.01 5.76 -3.92
CA SER A 70 -9.32 6.86 -4.60
C SER A 70 -8.43 7.70 -3.67
N GLN A 71 -8.73 7.68 -2.38
CA GLN A 71 -8.03 8.40 -1.30
C GLN A 71 -7.12 7.48 -0.48
N CYS A 72 -7.11 6.18 -0.76
CA CYS A 72 -6.34 5.22 0.00
C CYS A 72 -4.98 5.01 -0.66
N VAL A 73 -3.93 5.19 0.14
CA VAL A 73 -2.54 5.00 -0.28
C VAL A 73 -1.95 3.81 0.47
N LYS A 74 -1.40 2.88 -0.30
CA LYS A 74 -0.59 1.78 0.17
C LYS A 74 0.83 2.29 0.39
N VAL A 75 1.39 1.99 1.56
CA VAL A 75 2.75 2.34 1.94
C VAL A 75 3.51 1.06 2.20
N MET A 76 4.64 0.88 1.52
CA MET A 76 5.53 -0.25 1.77
C MET A 76 7.01 0.14 1.70
N PRO A 77 7.90 -0.49 2.48
CA PRO A 77 9.34 -0.31 2.33
C PRO A 77 9.84 -0.79 0.97
N ILE A 78 10.76 -0.05 0.37
CA ILE A 78 11.32 -0.38 -0.95
C ILE A 78 11.98 -1.77 -0.94
N ASP A 79 12.76 -2.07 0.10
CA ASP A 79 13.42 -3.38 0.23
C ASP A 79 12.40 -4.52 0.39
N TYR A 80 11.29 -4.27 1.07
CA TYR A 80 10.21 -5.25 1.22
C TYR A 80 9.50 -5.51 -0.11
N LYS A 81 9.23 -4.45 -0.88
CA LYS A 81 8.68 -4.56 -2.24
C LYS A 81 9.58 -5.41 -3.14
N ARG A 82 10.89 -5.15 -3.14
CA ARG A 82 11.88 -5.91 -3.93
C ARG A 82 11.79 -7.42 -3.64
N VAL A 83 11.71 -7.81 -2.36
CA VAL A 83 11.60 -9.22 -1.98
C VAL A 83 10.29 -9.84 -2.45
N LEU A 84 9.17 -9.12 -2.35
CA LEU A 84 7.88 -9.61 -2.83
C LEU A 84 7.85 -9.80 -4.36
N GLU A 85 8.43 -8.88 -5.12
CA GLU A 85 8.53 -8.98 -6.58
C GLU A 85 9.44 -10.14 -7.02
N GLU A 86 10.53 -10.38 -6.28
CA GLU A 86 11.41 -11.54 -6.50
C GLU A 86 10.68 -12.86 -6.22
N GLN A 87 9.89 -12.93 -5.13
CA GLN A 87 9.07 -14.11 -4.81
C GLN A 87 7.95 -14.35 -5.83
N ALA A 88 7.38 -13.28 -6.39
CA ALA A 88 6.37 -13.35 -7.43
C ALA A 88 6.96 -13.67 -8.82
N GLY A 89 8.29 -13.72 -8.97
CA GLY A 89 8.96 -13.98 -10.24
C GLY A 89 8.81 -12.86 -11.27
N LEU A 90 8.46 -11.64 -10.82
CA LEU A 90 8.16 -10.48 -11.68
C LEU A 90 9.39 -9.67 -12.09
N ARG A 91 10.59 -10.10 -11.69
CA ARG A 91 11.82 -9.40 -12.06
C ARG A 91 12.08 -9.62 -13.56
N GLU A 92 11.86 -8.59 -14.37
CA GLU A 92 12.48 -8.52 -15.70
C GLU A 92 13.99 -8.71 -15.50
N PRO A 93 14.65 -9.63 -16.24
CA PRO A 93 16.07 -9.83 -16.10
C PRO A 93 16.75 -8.49 -16.40
N ALA A 94 17.47 -7.96 -15.39
CA ALA A 94 18.38 -6.85 -15.60
C ALA A 94 19.24 -7.21 -16.81
N LEU A 95 19.15 -6.42 -17.87
CA LEU A 95 19.89 -6.62 -19.11
C LEU A 95 21.35 -6.86 -18.72
N VAL A 96 21.79 -8.12 -18.86
CA VAL A 96 23.19 -8.49 -18.70
C VAL A 96 23.91 -7.69 -19.76
N GLY A 97 24.64 -6.66 -19.31
CA GLY A 97 25.62 -5.96 -20.12
C GLY A 97 26.47 -7.03 -20.80
N SER A 98 26.42 -7.05 -22.12
CA SER A 98 27.29 -7.88 -22.92
C SER A 98 28.71 -7.34 -22.78
N ASP A 99 29.44 -7.80 -21.77
CA ASP A 99 30.90 -7.69 -21.77
C ASP A 99 31.41 -8.64 -22.85
N ASN A 100 31.74 -8.05 -23.99
CA ASN A 100 32.43 -8.68 -25.09
C ASN A 100 33.93 -8.63 -24.80
N ASP A 101 34.52 -9.77 -24.43
CA ASP A 101 35.96 -10.04 -24.55
C ASP A 101 36.19 -11.41 -25.21
#